data_AF-A0A6B1AC98-F1
#
_entry.id   AF-A0A6B1AC98-F1
#
_cell.length_a   1.000
_cell.length_b   1.000
_cell.length_c   1.000
_cell.angle_alpha   90.00
_cell.angle_beta   90.00
_cell.angle_gamma   90.00
#
_symmetry.space_group_name_H-M   'P 1'
#
loop_
_entity.id
_entity.type
_entity.pdbx_description
1 polymer ?
#
loop_
_entity_poly.entity_id
_entity_poly.type
_entity_poly.pdbx_seq_one_letter_code
_entity_poly.pdbx_strand_id
1 'polypeptide(L)'
;MTQSGSPPQGYRPDLDDAVETWSRMNDASILRSVAAVILGFVALTLGSVLTGRLLLSLFGVDPGADPGAAFIFTSLGVRLAVTVLAGFLAALAAPRAPRLHAGVLAAILVFFSLASLAGLSASGDPYGPAWYPIAMLVIGPVGVLIGGSLRPRRR
;
A
#
# COMPACT_ATOMS: atom_id res chain seq x y z
N MET A 1 -9.52 2.90 41.35
CA MET A 1 -10.93 2.47 41.34
C MET A 1 -11.74 3.60 40.71
N THR A 2 -11.89 3.61 39.39
CA THR A 2 -12.75 4.57 38.69
C THR A 2 -14.12 3.94 38.52
N GLN A 3 -15.11 4.46 39.25
CA GLN A 3 -16.48 3.95 39.25
C GLN A 3 -17.11 4.11 37.86
N SER A 4 -17.54 3.00 37.26
CA SER A 4 -18.50 3.01 36.15
C SER A 4 -19.90 3.25 36.74
N GLY A 5 -20.24 4.51 37.01
CA GLY A 5 -21.60 4.89 37.35
C GLY A 5 -22.48 4.72 36.13
N SER A 6 -23.46 3.82 36.19
CA SER A 6 -24.51 3.74 35.17
C SER A 6 -25.20 5.11 35.05
N PRO A 7 -25.42 5.63 33.83
CA PRO A 7 -26.05 6.93 33.67
C PRO A 7 -27.47 6.94 34.29
N PRO A 8 -27.90 8.07 34.88
CA PRO A 8 -29.19 8.17 35.55
C PRO A 8 -30.35 7.83 34.60
N GLN A 9 -31.34 7.08 35.10
CA GLN A 9 -32.59 6.80 34.36
C GLN A 9 -33.24 8.12 33.95
N GLY A 10 -33.28 8.40 32.65
CA GLY A 10 -33.79 9.66 32.08
C GLY A 10 -32.74 10.56 31.42
N TYR A 11 -31.47 10.18 31.42
CA TYR A 11 -30.43 10.88 30.66
C TYR A 11 -30.73 10.85 29.16
N ARG A 12 -31.08 12.01 28.61
CA ARG A 12 -31.06 12.27 27.17
C ARG A 12 -29.70 12.91 26.87
N PRO A 13 -28.87 12.29 26.01
CA PRO A 13 -27.63 12.92 25.57
C PRO A 13 -27.96 14.30 25.02
N ASP A 14 -27.24 15.33 25.45
CA ASP A 14 -27.33 16.60 24.76
C ASP A 14 -26.70 16.46 23.36
N LEU A 15 -26.98 17.41 22.47
CA LEU A 15 -26.47 17.34 21.10
C LEU A 15 -24.93 17.45 21.06
N ASP A 16 -24.33 18.13 22.02
CA ASP A 16 -22.88 18.36 22.11
C ASP A 16 -22.17 17.07 22.57
N ASP A 17 -22.71 16.36 23.56
CA ASP A 17 -22.29 15.03 24.02
C ASP A 17 -22.34 14.03 22.85
N ALA A 18 -23.41 14.07 22.06
CA ALA A 18 -23.54 13.22 20.88
C ALA A 18 -22.45 13.57 19.85
N VAL A 19 -22.31 14.85 19.48
CA VAL A 19 -21.32 15.32 18.49
C VAL A 19 -19.89 14.98 18.90
N GLU A 20 -19.54 15.17 20.18
CA GLU A 20 -18.20 14.83 20.69
C GLU A 20 -17.93 13.33 20.62
N THR A 21 -18.93 12.51 21.00
CA THR A 21 -18.81 11.04 20.94
C THR A 21 -18.67 10.56 19.49
N TRP A 22 -19.47 11.09 18.57
CA TRP A 22 -19.37 10.79 17.14
C TRP A 22 -18.01 11.19 16.56
N SER A 23 -17.51 12.39 16.91
CA SER A 23 -16.20 12.89 16.48
C SER A 23 -15.05 11.99 16.93
N ARG A 24 -14.98 11.67 18.22
CA ARG A 24 -13.92 10.81 18.79
C ARG A 24 -13.94 9.39 18.22
N MET A 25 -15.12 8.82 17.99
CA MET A 25 -15.26 7.52 17.33
C MET A 25 -14.77 7.56 15.88
N ASN A 26 -14.99 8.67 15.18
CA ASN A 26 -14.56 8.86 13.80
C ASN A 26 -13.03 8.98 13.72
N ASP A 27 -12.43 9.83 14.56
CA ASP A 27 -10.99 10.13 14.54
C ASP A 27 -10.12 8.89 14.75
N ALA A 28 -10.43 8.08 15.78
CA ALA A 28 -9.66 6.87 16.06
C ALA A 28 -9.77 5.82 14.93
N SER A 29 -10.94 5.76 14.28
CA SER A 29 -11.17 4.82 13.17
C SER A 29 -10.50 5.26 11.87
N ILE A 30 -10.49 6.58 11.59
CA ILE A 30 -9.82 7.18 10.44
C ILE A 30 -8.31 7.06 10.59
N LEU A 31 -7.76 7.42 11.76
CA LEU A 31 -6.32 7.33 12.00
C LEU A 31 -5.79 5.90 11.81
N ARG A 32 -6.56 4.90 12.27
CA ARG A 32 -6.22 3.49 12.09
C ARG A 32 -6.34 3.02 10.64
N SER A 33 -7.28 3.59 9.88
CA SER A 33 -7.43 3.32 8.44
C SER A 33 -6.26 3.89 7.64
N VAL A 34 -5.88 5.13 7.92
CA VAL A 34 -4.71 5.79 7.32
C VAL A 34 -3.43 5.02 7.68
N ALA A 35 -3.25 4.66 8.95
CA ALA A 35 -2.10 3.88 9.40
C ALA A 35 -2.00 2.52 8.69
N ALA A 36 -3.13 1.87 8.38
CA ALA A 36 -3.13 0.61 7.63
C ALA A 36 -2.60 0.77 6.20
N VAL A 37 -3.00 1.85 5.51
CA VAL A 37 -2.49 2.16 4.16
C VAL A 37 -1.00 2.53 4.22
N ILE A 38 -0.60 3.36 5.19
CA ILE A 38 0.79 3.74 5.40
C ILE A 38 1.66 2.50 5.65
N LEU A 39 1.21 1.55 6.49
CA LEU A 39 1.96 0.34 6.76
C LEU A 39 2.20 -0.49 5.48
N GLY A 40 1.17 -0.64 4.64
CA GLY A 40 1.31 -1.29 3.33
C GLY A 40 2.27 -0.55 2.41
N PHE A 41 2.19 0.77 2.36
CA PHE A 41 3.07 1.61 1.56
C PHE A 41 4.53 1.55 2.03
N VAL A 42 4.77 1.55 3.34
CA VAL A 42 6.11 1.40 3.93
C VAL A 42 6.68 0.02 3.60
N ALA A 43 5.88 -1.05 3.75
CA ALA A 43 6.31 -2.40 3.40
C ALA A 43 6.66 -2.53 1.92
N LEU A 44 5.86 -1.94 1.03
CA LEU A 44 6.13 -1.85 -0.40
C LEU A 44 7.45 -1.12 -0.67
N THR A 45 7.63 0.06 -0.07
CA THR A 45 8.79 0.93 -0.33
C THR A 45 10.08 0.28 0.15
N LEU A 46 10.11 -0.15 1.40
CA LEU A 46 11.27 -0.83 1.98
C LEU A 46 11.56 -2.15 1.27
N GLY A 47 10.53 -2.95 0.99
CA GLY A 47 10.67 -4.20 0.26
C GLY A 47 11.27 -3.98 -1.13
N SER A 48 10.77 -2.98 -1.86
CA SER A 48 11.24 -2.68 -3.22
C SER A 48 12.67 -2.14 -3.25
N VAL A 49 13.03 -1.25 -2.31
CA VAL A 49 14.39 -0.72 -2.20
C VAL A 49 15.37 -1.82 -1.82
N LEU A 50 15.03 -2.64 -0.82
CA LEU A 50 15.89 -3.71 -0.34
C LEU A 50 16.12 -4.77 -1.41
N THR A 51 15.04 -5.25 -2.04
CA THR A 51 15.16 -6.24 -3.12
C THR A 51 15.84 -5.68 -4.36
N GLY A 52 15.59 -4.41 -4.72
CA GLY A 52 16.28 -3.75 -5.82
C GLY A 52 17.80 -3.72 -5.60
N ARG A 53 18.26 -3.30 -4.42
CA ARG A 53 19.68 -3.31 -4.06
C ARG A 53 20.28 -4.70 -4.02
N LEU A 54 19.54 -5.67 -3.47
CA LEU A 54 19.97 -7.05 -3.41
C LEU A 54 20.15 -7.63 -4.82
N LEU A 55 19.19 -7.41 -5.72
CA LEU A 55 19.26 -7.90 -7.09
C LEU A 55 20.41 -7.26 -7.88
N LEU A 56 20.62 -5.95 -7.74
CA LEU A 56 21.77 -5.28 -8.35
C LEU A 56 23.09 -5.91 -7.88
N SER A 57 23.22 -6.16 -6.57
CA SER A 57 24.40 -6.81 -6.00
C SER A 57 24.57 -8.26 -6.44
N LEU A 58 23.50 -9.04 -6.53
CA LEU A 58 23.55 -10.46 -6.88
C LEU A 58 23.88 -10.70 -8.36
N PHE A 59 23.40 -9.82 -9.24
CA PHE A 59 23.63 -9.92 -10.67
C PHE A 59 24.85 -9.11 -11.15
N GLY A 60 25.51 -8.36 -10.26
CA GLY A 60 26.66 -7.54 -10.61
C GLY A 60 26.34 -6.48 -11.68
N VAL A 61 25.12 -5.95 -11.69
CA VAL A 61 24.66 -5.00 -12.70
C VAL A 61 25.05 -3.59 -12.26
N ASP A 62 25.91 -2.93 -13.03
CA ASP A 62 26.26 -1.54 -12.79
C ASP A 62 25.08 -0.60 -13.11
N PRO A 63 24.88 0.46 -12.32
CA PRO A 63 23.85 1.46 -12.61
C PRO A 63 24.10 2.11 -13.98
N GLY A 64 23.24 1.82 -14.95
CA GLY A 64 23.33 2.36 -16.32
C GLY A 64 23.81 1.37 -17.39
N ALA A 65 24.22 0.16 -17.01
CA ALA A 65 24.45 -0.93 -17.97
C ALA A 65 23.11 -1.55 -18.42
N ASP A 66 23.06 -2.06 -19.66
CA ASP A 66 21.86 -2.72 -20.18
C ASP A 66 21.58 -4.01 -19.39
N PRO A 67 20.47 -4.09 -18.63
CA PRO A 67 20.21 -5.24 -17.79
C PRO A 67 19.85 -6.46 -18.65
N GLY A 68 20.62 -7.54 -18.49
CA GLY A 68 20.31 -8.81 -19.16
C GLY A 68 18.91 -9.33 -18.82
N ALA A 69 18.32 -10.11 -19.74
CA ALA A 69 16.94 -10.61 -19.61
C ALA A 69 16.67 -11.32 -18.27
N ALA A 70 17.63 -12.10 -17.76
CA ALA A 70 17.52 -12.79 -16.48
C ALA A 70 17.28 -11.82 -15.30
N PHE A 71 17.96 -10.67 -15.28
CA PHE A 71 17.76 -9.65 -14.26
C PHE A 71 16.37 -9.03 -14.36
N ILE A 72 15.90 -8.72 -15.56
CA ILE A 72 14.60 -8.10 -15.80
C ILE A 72 13.47 -9.03 -15.31
N PHE A 73 13.47 -10.30 -15.74
CA PHE A 73 12.44 -11.26 -15.33
C PHE A 73 12.47 -11.55 -13.82
N THR A 74 13.66 -11.69 -13.24
CA THR A 74 13.80 -11.88 -11.79
C THR A 74 13.28 -10.67 -11.01
N SER A 75 13.61 -9.46 -11.47
CA SER A 75 13.14 -8.21 -10.87
C SER A 75 11.63 -8.08 -10.91
N LEU A 76 11.00 -8.46 -12.03
CA LEU A 76 9.53 -8.48 -12.15
C LEU A 76 8.89 -9.46 -11.16
N GLY A 77 9.42 -10.69 -11.06
CA GLY A 77 8.91 -11.70 -10.15
C GLY A 77 9.03 -11.29 -8.68
N VAL A 78 10.19 -10.75 -8.29
CA VAL A 78 10.41 -10.27 -6.92
C VAL A 78 9.52 -9.07 -6.60
N ARG A 79 9.34 -8.13 -7.53
CA ARG A 79 8.42 -7.00 -7.35
C ARG A 79 6.97 -7.45 -7.21
N LEU A 80 6.54 -8.47 -7.96
CA LEU A 80 5.22 -9.05 -7.77
C LEU A 80 5.06 -9.62 -6.35
N ALA A 81 6.06 -10.35 -5.83
CA ALA A 81 6.01 -10.87 -4.47
C ALA A 81 5.94 -9.75 -3.41
N VAL A 82 6.75 -8.69 -3.57
CA VAL A 82 6.75 -7.53 -2.67
C VAL A 82 5.40 -6.80 -2.68
N THR A 83 4.81 -6.60 -3.85
CA THR A 83 3.51 -5.91 -3.98
C THR A 83 2.37 -6.74 -3.40
N VAL A 84 2.39 -8.07 -3.57
CA VAL A 84 1.48 -9.00 -2.89
C VAL A 84 1.62 -8.89 -1.37
N LEU A 85 2.85 -8.92 -0.84
CA LEU A 85 3.07 -8.80 0.60
C LEU A 85 2.58 -7.45 1.15
N ALA A 86 2.85 -6.35 0.45
CA ALA A 86 2.39 -5.03 0.83
C ALA A 86 0.86 -4.93 0.89
N GLY A 87 0.18 -5.45 -0.14
CA GLY A 87 -1.29 -5.50 -0.17
C GLY A 87 -1.87 -6.37 0.95
N PHE A 88 -1.22 -7.49 1.26
CA PHE A 88 -1.60 -8.35 2.38
C PHE A 88 -1.45 -7.62 3.72
N LEU A 89 -0.34 -6.91 3.95
CA LEU A 89 -0.10 -6.16 5.18
C LEU A 89 -1.07 -4.97 5.33
N ALA A 90 -1.35 -4.25 4.25
CA ALA A 90 -2.36 -3.20 4.24
C ALA A 90 -3.74 -3.74 4.64
N ALA A 91 -4.13 -4.87 4.03
CA ALA A 91 -5.36 -5.56 4.38
C ALA A 91 -5.33 -6.06 5.83
N LEU A 92 -4.20 -6.59 6.33
CA LEU A 92 -4.07 -7.14 7.68
C LEU A 92 -4.26 -6.07 8.76
N ALA A 93 -3.67 -4.89 8.56
CA ALA A 93 -3.77 -3.76 9.47
C ALA A 93 -5.12 -3.02 9.40
N ALA A 94 -5.87 -3.19 8.32
CA ALA A 94 -7.14 -2.49 8.10
C ALA A 94 -8.17 -2.82 9.20
N PRO A 95 -8.76 -1.79 9.85
CA PRO A 95 -9.74 -1.97 10.91
C PRO A 95 -11.10 -2.46 10.38
N ARG A 96 -11.49 -2.03 9.19
CA ARG A 96 -12.74 -2.42 8.50
C ARG A 96 -12.49 -2.51 6.99
N ALA A 97 -13.23 -3.37 6.30
CA ALA A 97 -13.15 -3.55 4.84
C ALA A 97 -11.70 -3.69 4.30
N PRO A 98 -10.98 -4.79 4.62
CA PRO A 98 -9.58 -5.00 4.23
C PRO A 98 -9.29 -4.85 2.74
N ARG A 99 -10.26 -5.25 1.89
CA ARG A 99 -10.14 -5.15 0.43
C ARG A 99 -10.15 -3.71 -0.07
N LEU A 100 -10.91 -2.81 0.59
CA LEU A 100 -10.93 -1.40 0.21
C LEU A 100 -9.59 -0.73 0.52
N HIS A 101 -8.95 -1.06 1.65
CA HIS A 101 -7.64 -0.50 1.99
C HIS A 101 -6.54 -0.94 1.01
N ALA A 102 -6.55 -2.22 0.60
CA ALA A 102 -5.69 -2.68 -0.48
C ALA A 102 -6.00 -2.00 -1.82
N GLY A 103 -7.29 -1.77 -2.12
CA GLY A 103 -7.71 -1.01 -3.31
C GLY A 103 -7.21 0.43 -3.32
N VAL A 104 -7.25 1.13 -2.18
CA VAL A 104 -6.69 2.48 -2.03
C VAL A 104 -5.18 2.46 -2.27
N LEU A 105 -4.46 1.49 -1.70
CA LEU A 105 -3.02 1.35 -1.96
C LEU A 105 -2.72 1.07 -3.44
N ALA A 106 -3.54 0.26 -4.10
CA ALA A 106 -3.43 0.01 -5.54
C ALA A 106 -3.69 1.28 -6.37
N ALA A 107 -4.66 2.11 -5.98
CA ALA A 107 -4.93 3.39 -6.63
C ALA A 107 -3.76 4.38 -6.47
N ILE A 108 -3.16 4.45 -5.28
CA ILE A 108 -1.95 5.24 -5.03
C ILE A 108 -0.81 4.78 -5.96
N LEU A 109 -0.60 3.48 -6.09
CA LEU A 109 0.39 2.90 -6.99
C LEU A 109 0.15 3.27 -8.47
N VAL A 110 -1.10 3.18 -8.93
CA VAL A 110 -1.47 3.61 -10.30
C VAL A 110 -1.12 5.08 -10.50
N PHE A 111 -1.50 5.93 -9.54
CA PHE A 111 -1.22 7.37 -9.61
C PHE A 111 0.29 7.65 -9.72
N PHE A 112 1.11 7.06 -8.87
CA PHE A 112 2.57 7.22 -8.93
C PHE A 112 3.17 6.64 -10.22
N SER A 113 2.65 5.52 -10.72
CA SER A 113 3.11 4.92 -11.97
C SER A 113 2.82 5.83 -13.16
N LEU A 114 1.62 6.41 -13.23
CA LEU A 114 1.24 7.39 -14.25
C LEU A 114 2.07 8.68 -14.16
N ALA A 115 2.31 9.19 -12.94
CA ALA A 115 3.16 10.34 -12.72
C ALA A 115 4.61 10.07 -13.18
N SER A 116 5.13 8.86 -12.92
CA SER A 116 6.46 8.44 -13.38
C SER A 116 6.53 8.33 -14.90
N LEU A 117 5.51 7.78 -15.55
CA LEU A 117 5.41 7.71 -17.03
C LEU A 117 5.43 9.11 -17.64
N ALA A 118 4.65 10.05 -17.09
CA ALA A 118 4.63 11.44 -17.52
C ALA A 118 6.00 12.13 -17.30
N GLY A 119 6.64 11.88 -16.16
CA GLY A 119 7.99 12.40 -15.86
C GLY A 119 9.06 11.87 -16.82
N LEU A 120 9.03 10.57 -17.16
CA LEU A 120 9.95 9.97 -18.14
C LEU A 120 9.79 10.60 -19.53
N SER A 121 8.56 10.88 -19.96
CA SER A 121 8.32 11.54 -21.25
C SER A 121 8.89 12.97 -21.30
N ALA A 122 9.06 13.61 -20.15
CA ALA A 122 9.65 14.94 -20.04
C ALA A 122 11.19 14.91 -19.94
N SER A 123 11.80 13.84 -19.42
CA SER A 123 13.25 13.73 -19.24
C SER A 123 14.01 13.22 -20.46
N GLY A 124 13.31 12.72 -21.49
CA GLY A 124 13.92 12.31 -22.78
C GLY A 124 14.81 11.06 -22.73
N ASP A 125 15.01 10.47 -21.55
CA ASP A 125 15.91 9.34 -21.32
C ASP A 125 15.09 8.04 -21.12
N PRO A 126 15.22 7.03 -22.01
CA PRO A 126 14.51 5.78 -21.84
C PRO A 126 15.27 4.94 -20.80
N TYR A 127 14.82 5.00 -19.54
CA TYR A 127 15.17 4.02 -18.51
C TYR A 127 14.66 2.62 -18.92
N GLY A 128 15.37 1.96 -19.82
CA GLY A 128 15.09 0.61 -20.31
C GLY A 128 14.00 0.53 -21.38
N PRO A 129 13.58 -0.71 -21.73
CA PRO A 129 12.59 -0.95 -22.77
C PRO A 129 11.26 -0.23 -22.50
N ALA A 130 10.65 0.35 -23.53
CA ALA A 130 9.39 1.11 -23.42
C ALA A 130 8.23 0.34 -22.77
N TRP A 131 8.26 -1.00 -22.81
CA TRP A 131 7.26 -1.86 -22.18
C TRP A 131 7.43 -1.97 -20.66
N TYR A 132 8.62 -1.72 -20.12
CA TYR A 132 8.94 -1.95 -18.70
C TYR A 132 8.14 -1.04 -17.74
N PRO A 133 8.00 0.28 -17.99
CA PRO A 133 7.11 1.12 -17.20
C PRO A 133 5.64 0.69 -17.27
N ILE A 134 5.19 0.20 -18.42
CA ILE A 134 3.82 -0.34 -18.59
C ILE A 134 3.64 -1.61 -17.77
N ALA A 135 4.62 -2.51 -17.77
CA ALA A 135 4.59 -3.70 -16.92
C ALA A 135 4.51 -3.32 -15.44
N MET A 136 5.24 -2.29 -15.00
CA MET A 136 5.17 -1.79 -13.62
C MET A 136 3.79 -1.23 -13.26
N LEU A 137 3.15 -0.50 -14.18
CA LEU A 137 1.80 0.03 -14.02
C LEU A 137 0.76 -1.09 -13.79
N VAL A 138 0.98 -2.28 -14.35
CA VAL A 138 0.06 -3.41 -14.21
C VAL A 138 0.41 -4.28 -13.00
N ILE A 139 1.68 -4.66 -12.85
CA ILE A 139 2.14 -5.61 -11.83
C ILE A 139 1.90 -5.09 -10.42
N GLY A 140 2.19 -3.80 -10.17
CA GLY A 140 2.04 -3.21 -8.84
C GLY A 140 0.61 -3.30 -8.31
N PRO A 141 -0.38 -2.70 -9.01
CA PRO A 141 -1.77 -2.74 -8.60
C PRO A 141 -2.35 -4.16 -8.52
N VAL A 142 -2.06 -5.02 -9.51
CA VAL A 142 -2.55 -6.40 -9.52
C VAL A 142 -2.00 -7.19 -8.33
N GLY A 143 -0.70 -7.08 -8.05
CA GLY A 143 -0.07 -7.72 -6.91
C GLY A 143 -0.69 -7.28 -5.58
N VAL A 144 -0.87 -5.98 -5.37
CA VAL A 144 -1.52 -5.44 -4.15
C VAL A 144 -2.95 -5.95 -3.99
N LEU A 145 -3.73 -5.99 -5.07
CA LEU A 145 -5.11 -6.50 -5.01
C LEU A 145 -5.15 -8.00 -4.68
N ILE A 146 -4.25 -8.80 -5.27
CA ILE A 146 -4.10 -10.22 -4.93
C ILE A 146 -3.77 -10.35 -3.44
N GLY A 147 -2.74 -9.67 -2.97
CA GLY A 147 -2.33 -9.67 -1.56
C GLY A 147 -3.46 -9.29 -0.60
N GLY A 148 -4.18 -8.22 -0.91
CA GLY A 148 -5.31 -7.76 -0.11
C GLY A 148 -6.50 -8.70 -0.10
N SER A 149 -6.64 -9.54 -1.13
CA SER A 149 -7.70 -10.55 -1.23
C SER A 149 -7.43 -11.82 -0.40
N LEU A 150 -6.15 -12.11 -0.11
CA LEU A 150 -5.71 -13.30 0.64
C LEU A 150 -6.06 -13.24 2.13
N ARG A 151 -6.35 -12.05 2.69
CA ARG A 151 -6.76 -11.94 4.09
C ARG A 151 -8.13 -12.64 4.30
N PRO A 152 -8.21 -13.68 5.15
CA PRO A 152 -9.48 -14.34 5.45
C PRO A 152 -10.46 -13.35 6.08
N ARG A 153 -11.71 -13.36 5.62
CA ARG A 153 -12.79 -12.63 6.28
C ARG A 153 -13.01 -13.29 7.64
N ARG A 154 -12.69 -12.61 8.75
CA ARG A 154 -13.23 -13.00 10.05
C ARG A 154 -14.74 -12.75 9.97
N ARG A 155 -15.51 -13.85 9.92
CA ARG A 155 -16.97 -13.83 10.07
C ARG A 155 -17.31 -13.47 11.51
#